data_AF-A0A4P9Z198-F1
#
_entry.id   AF-A0A4P9Z198-F1
#
_cell.length_a   1.000
_cell.length_b   1.000
_cell.length_c   1.000
_cell.angle_alpha   90.00
_cell.angle_beta   90.00
_cell.angle_gamma   90.00
#
_symmetry.space_group_name_H-M   'P 1'
#
loop_
_entity.id
_entity.type
_entity.pdbx_description
1 polymer ?
#
loop_
_entity_poly.entity_id
_entity_poly.type
_entity_poly.pdbx_seq_one_letter_code
_entity_poly.pdbx_strand_id
1 'polypeptide(L)'
;PQSIEEAFPAGSNVFYLGRNYFGFPCRVARHTGDTLTITKMYYIYPDKVRKAVAEETHQRDGYVRGNALAHQLNVTANRLSQLTSCLLVEDRDTGVRMNIGLHLKSHAKRLKMLDYVRLNRREWEYSPKACQAITEYFVS
;
A
#
# COMPACT_ATOMS: atom_id res chain seq x y z
N PRO A 1 -31.27 26.94 6.46
CA PRO A 1 -30.14 26.56 7.34
C PRO A 1 -30.68 26.14 8.71
N GLN A 2 -30.38 24.92 9.16
CA GLN A 2 -30.72 24.48 10.52
C GLN A 2 -29.91 25.28 11.54
N SER A 3 -30.47 25.48 12.73
CA SER A 3 -29.75 26.16 13.81
C SER A 3 -28.56 25.31 14.27
N ILE A 4 -27.52 25.95 14.83
CA ILE A 4 -26.34 25.22 15.32
C ILE A 4 -26.73 24.20 16.41
N GLU A 5 -27.76 24.50 17.18
CA GLU A 5 -28.26 23.66 18.27
C GLU A 5 -28.95 22.39 17.75
N GLU A 6 -29.68 22.50 16.63
CA GLU A 6 -30.29 21.36 15.94
C GLU A 6 -29.23 20.50 15.23
N ALA A 7 -28.22 21.13 14.64
CA ALA A 7 -27.16 20.44 13.93
C ALA A 7 -26.17 19.72 14.87
N PHE A 8 -25.92 20.27 16.06
CA PHE A 8 -24.93 19.77 17.02
C PHE A 8 -25.48 19.70 18.45
N PRO A 9 -26.49 18.87 18.75
CA PRO A 9 -27.13 18.87 20.06
C PRO A 9 -26.14 18.68 21.22
N ALA A 10 -26.44 19.31 22.37
CA ALA A 10 -25.57 19.23 23.55
C ALA A 10 -25.40 17.77 24.01
N GLY A 11 -24.16 17.38 24.31
CA GLY A 11 -23.82 16.01 24.66
C GLY A 11 -23.60 15.06 23.48
N SER A 12 -23.78 15.51 22.23
CA SER A 12 -23.44 14.72 21.04
C SER A 12 -21.93 14.53 20.87
N ASN A 13 -21.56 13.43 20.21
CA ASN A 13 -20.18 13.13 19.86
C ASN A 13 -19.87 13.69 18.47
N VAL A 14 -18.78 14.43 18.38
CA VAL A 14 -18.33 15.12 17.17
C VAL A 14 -16.83 14.91 16.95
N PHE A 15 -16.36 15.15 15.73
CA PHE A 15 -14.92 15.17 15.42
C PHE A 15 -14.46 16.60 15.15
N TYR A 16 -13.34 16.99 15.75
CA TYR A 16 -12.75 18.29 15.49
C TYR A 16 -11.93 18.28 14.20
N LEU A 17 -12.15 19.24 13.31
CA LEU A 17 -11.48 19.35 12.01
C LEU A 17 -10.44 20.49 11.95
N GLY A 18 -10.13 21.13 13.09
CA GLY A 18 -9.11 22.18 13.15
C GLY A 18 -7.69 21.64 13.27
N ARG A 19 -6.71 22.48 12.92
CA ARG A 19 -5.30 22.11 12.71
C ARG A 19 -4.64 21.34 13.87
N ASN A 20 -4.92 21.71 15.11
CA ASN A 20 -4.21 21.17 16.27
C ASN A 20 -4.77 19.84 16.80
N TYR A 21 -6.02 19.51 16.48
CA TYR A 21 -6.71 18.32 17.00
C TYR A 21 -7.57 17.66 15.92
N PHE A 22 -7.07 17.64 14.68
CA PHE A 22 -7.80 17.07 13.56
C PHE A 22 -8.13 15.60 13.81
N GLY A 23 -9.40 15.23 13.67
CA GLY A 23 -9.90 13.88 13.90
C GLY A 23 -10.01 13.48 15.38
N PHE A 24 -9.79 14.39 16.33
CA PHE A 24 -9.95 14.07 17.74
C PHE A 24 -11.45 13.91 18.08
N PRO A 25 -11.83 12.84 18.81
CA PRO A 25 -13.18 12.71 19.33
C PRO A 25 -13.44 13.79 20.39
N CYS A 26 -14.56 14.47 20.23
CA CYS A 26 -15.00 15.56 21.07
C CYS A 26 -16.47 15.38 21.45
N ARG A 27 -16.88 16.00 22.55
CA ARG A 27 -18.28 16.07 22.96
C ARG A 27 -18.73 17.52 22.96
N VAL A 28 -19.93 17.78 22.44
CA VAL A 28 -20.53 19.11 22.52
C VAL A 28 -20.86 19.41 23.98
N ALA A 29 -20.26 20.46 24.53
CA ALA A 29 -20.53 20.91 25.89
C ALA A 29 -21.65 21.95 25.91
N ARG A 30 -21.56 22.97 25.05
CA ARG A 30 -22.49 24.10 25.05
C ARG A 30 -22.48 24.87 23.73
N HIS A 31 -23.61 25.51 23.42
CA HIS A 31 -23.76 26.50 22.35
C HIS A 31 -23.71 27.91 22.90
N THR A 32 -23.05 28.82 22.19
CA THR A 32 -23.03 30.25 22.53
C THR A 32 -23.14 31.05 21.25
N GLY A 33 -24.37 31.40 20.86
CA GLY A 33 -24.67 32.03 19.57
C GLY A 33 -24.18 31.15 18.42
N ASP A 34 -23.30 31.70 17.59
CA ASP A 34 -22.68 31.01 16.45
C ASP A 34 -21.46 30.15 16.82
N THR A 35 -21.12 30.04 18.12
CA THR A 35 -19.94 29.29 18.58
C THR A 35 -20.32 28.02 19.33
N LEU A 36 -19.56 26.96 19.07
CA LEU A 36 -19.70 25.65 19.69
C LEU A 36 -18.55 25.42 20.69
N THR A 37 -18.88 25.18 21.95
CA THR A 37 -17.91 24.76 22.96
C THR A 37 -17.84 23.23 22.98
N ILE A 38 -16.65 22.69 22.77
CA ILE A 38 -16.41 21.24 22.72
C ILE A 38 -15.43 20.81 23.80
N THR A 39 -15.70 19.66 24.42
CA THR A 39 -14.79 19.00 25.35
C THR A 39 -14.03 17.90 24.63
N LYS A 40 -12.70 17.97 24.67
CA LYS A 40 -11.82 16.95 24.10
C LYS A 40 -11.92 15.66 24.92
N MET A 41 -12.25 14.54 24.29
CA MET A 41 -12.13 13.23 24.94
C MET A 41 -10.69 12.75 24.79
N TYR A 42 -9.98 12.52 25.90
CA TYR A 42 -8.63 11.98 25.83
C TYR A 42 -8.65 10.53 25.33
N TYR A 43 -7.92 10.29 24.24
CA TYR A 43 -7.57 8.95 23.79
C TYR A 43 -6.05 8.82 23.87
N ILE A 44 -5.57 7.76 24.51
CA ILE A 44 -4.16 7.43 24.48
C ILE A 44 -3.91 6.82 23.11
N TYR A 45 -3.51 7.64 22.14
CA TYR A 45 -2.93 7.12 20.90
C TYR A 45 -1.59 6.48 21.27
N PRO A 46 -1.37 5.19 20.97
CA PRO A 46 -0.05 4.61 21.13
C PRO A 46 0.83 5.18 20.02
N ASP A 47 1.53 6.28 20.30
CA ASP A 47 2.56 6.86 19.42
C ASP A 47 3.61 5.83 18.99
N LYS A 48 3.77 4.77 19.80
CA LYS A 48 4.59 3.59 19.50
C LYS A 48 4.23 2.94 18.17
N VAL A 49 2.95 2.91 17.77
CA VAL A 49 2.52 2.27 16.52
C VAL A 49 3.05 3.03 15.30
N ARG A 50 3.02 4.37 15.31
CA ARG A 50 3.50 5.17 14.17
C ARG A 50 5.00 5.02 13.97
N LYS A 51 5.78 5.02 15.06
CA LYS A 51 7.23 4.83 14.99
C LYS A 51 7.60 3.40 14.59
N ALA A 52 6.94 2.40 15.18
CA ALA A 52 7.16 1.00 14.83
C ALA A 52 6.85 0.72 13.35
N VAL A 53 5.75 1.28 12.82
CA VAL A 53 5.39 1.13 11.40
C VAL A 53 6.41 1.82 10.48
N ALA A 54 6.90 3.00 10.85
CA ALA A 54 7.93 3.72 10.09
C ALA A 54 9.27 2.97 10.09
N GLU A 55 9.70 2.48 11.26
CA GLU A 55 10.93 1.70 11.40
C GLU A 55 10.85 0.36 10.65
N GLU A 56 9.71 -0.34 10.71
CA GLU A 56 9.47 -1.54 9.91
C GLU A 56 9.54 -1.27 8.40
N THR A 57 9.02 -0.13 7.95
CA THR A 57 9.04 0.20 6.51
C THR A 57 10.44 0.55 6.02
N HIS A 58 11.26 1.20 6.84
CA HIS A 58 12.67 1.46 6.54
C HIS A 58 13.54 0.18 6.59
N GLN A 59 13.28 -0.75 7.51
CA GLN A 59 13.99 -2.04 7.52
C GLN A 59 13.68 -2.90 6.27
N ARG A 60 12.55 -2.66 5.60
CA ARG A 60 12.17 -3.31 4.34
C ARG A 60 12.88 -2.73 3.11
N ASP A 61 13.90 -1.88 3.25
CA ASP A 61 14.62 -1.21 2.14
C ASP A 61 15.48 -2.13 1.24
N GLY A 62 15.37 -3.46 1.36
CA GLY A 62 16.06 -4.44 0.50
C GLY A 62 15.50 -4.61 -0.92
N TYR A 63 14.68 -3.68 -1.41
CA TYR A 63 14.09 -3.80 -2.75
C TYR A 63 15.10 -3.43 -3.84
N VAL A 64 15.24 -4.30 -4.84
CA VAL A 64 16.11 -4.11 -6.00
C VAL A 64 15.30 -3.60 -7.19
N ARG A 65 15.81 -2.56 -7.87
CA ARG A 65 15.20 -2.05 -9.11
C ARG A 65 15.20 -3.11 -10.19
N GLY A 66 14.11 -3.22 -10.95
CA GLY A 66 13.97 -4.23 -12.01
C GLY A 66 15.06 -4.16 -13.07
N ASN A 67 15.56 -2.98 -13.42
CA ASN A 67 16.69 -2.84 -14.34
C ASN A 67 17.99 -3.42 -13.76
N ALA A 68 18.26 -3.16 -12.47
CA ALA A 68 19.42 -3.71 -11.78
C ALA A 68 19.33 -5.25 -11.67
N LEU A 69 18.15 -5.79 -11.33
CA LEU A 69 17.93 -7.23 -11.29
C LEU A 69 18.07 -7.88 -12.68
N ALA A 70 17.56 -7.24 -13.73
CA ALA A 70 17.72 -7.72 -15.11
C ALA A 70 19.20 -7.79 -15.52
N HIS A 71 19.98 -6.78 -15.12
CA HIS A 71 21.43 -6.76 -15.36
C HIS A 71 22.17 -7.83 -14.56
N GLN A 72 21.77 -8.13 -13.32
CA GLN A 72 22.35 -9.21 -12.50
C GLN A 72 22.09 -10.59 -13.12
N LEU A 73 20.91 -10.79 -13.70
CA LEU A 73 20.48 -12.04 -14.32
C LEU A 73 20.89 -12.17 -15.80
N ASN A 74 21.63 -11.19 -16.35
CA ASN A 74 22.01 -11.13 -17.76
C ASN A 74 20.82 -11.27 -18.73
N VAL A 75 19.67 -10.68 -18.39
CA VAL A 75 18.47 -10.67 -19.24
C VAL A 75 18.02 -9.26 -19.57
N THR A 76 17.26 -9.11 -20.65
CA THR A 76 16.64 -7.82 -20.97
C THR A 76 15.50 -7.53 -20.01
N ALA A 77 15.28 -6.24 -19.70
CA ALA A 77 14.19 -5.80 -18.83
C ALA A 77 12.81 -6.28 -19.32
N ASN A 78 12.62 -6.41 -20.64
CA ASN A 78 11.39 -6.95 -21.22
C ASN A 78 11.20 -8.43 -20.90
N ARG A 79 12.25 -9.26 -21.00
CA ARG A 79 12.18 -10.69 -20.65
C ARG A 79 11.88 -10.87 -19.16
N LEU A 80 12.56 -10.13 -18.30
CA LEU A 80 12.24 -10.11 -16.86
C LEU A 80 10.77 -9.70 -16.63
N SER A 81 10.29 -8.69 -17.35
CA SER A 81 8.90 -8.22 -17.23
C SER A 81 7.87 -9.27 -17.65
N GLN A 82 8.15 -10.05 -18.69
CA GLN A 82 7.29 -11.15 -19.16
C GLN A 82 7.28 -12.31 -18.16
N LEU A 83 8.47 -12.75 -17.70
CA LEU A 83 8.62 -13.86 -16.75
C LEU A 83 7.98 -13.58 -15.39
N THR A 84 8.11 -12.35 -14.90
CA THR A 84 7.48 -11.91 -13.63
C THR A 84 5.97 -11.67 -13.76
N SER A 85 5.41 -11.81 -14.96
CA SER A 85 3.98 -11.63 -15.24
C SER A 85 3.26 -12.96 -15.49
N CYS A 86 2.04 -12.90 -16.03
CA CYS A 86 1.34 -14.06 -16.58
C CYS A 86 1.86 -14.31 -18.00
N LEU A 87 2.66 -15.35 -18.18
CA LEU A 87 3.19 -15.74 -19.49
C LEU A 87 2.49 -17.03 -19.92
N LEU A 88 1.49 -16.89 -20.78
CA LEU A 88 0.76 -18.01 -21.35
C LEU A 88 1.47 -18.52 -22.60
N VAL A 89 1.76 -19.82 -22.63
CA VAL A 89 2.32 -20.53 -23.78
C VAL A 89 1.33 -21.60 -24.21
N GLU A 90 1.17 -21.76 -25.52
CA GLU A 90 0.36 -22.79 -26.13
C GLU A 90 1.28 -23.93 -26.58
N ASP A 91 0.99 -25.14 -26.13
CA ASP A 91 1.65 -26.34 -26.61
C ASP A 91 1.23 -26.59 -28.06
N ARG A 92 2.20 -26.79 -28.96
CA ARG A 92 1.96 -26.99 -30.39
C ARG A 92 1.27 -28.32 -30.69
N ASP A 93 1.51 -29.33 -29.86
CA ASP A 93 1.03 -30.69 -30.13
C ASP A 93 -0.36 -30.91 -29.53
N THR A 94 -0.59 -30.38 -28.33
CA THR A 94 -1.86 -30.58 -27.60
C THR A 94 -2.83 -29.39 -27.72
N GLY A 95 -2.36 -28.21 -28.16
CA GLY A 95 -3.14 -26.97 -28.17
C GLY A 95 -3.46 -26.41 -26.77
N VAL A 96 -2.91 -27.01 -25.72
CA VAL A 96 -3.18 -26.63 -24.33
C VAL A 96 -2.40 -25.36 -23.99
N ARG A 97 -3.10 -24.38 -23.42
CA ARG A 97 -2.50 -23.16 -22.89
C ARG A 97 -2.12 -23.34 -21.44
N MET A 98 -0.85 -23.10 -21.11
CA MET A 98 -0.34 -23.14 -19.74
C MET A 98 0.39 -21.85 -19.39
N ASN A 99 0.24 -21.41 -18.14
CA ASN A 99 1.00 -20.26 -17.63
C ASN A 99 2.35 -20.75 -17.09
N ILE A 100 3.44 -20.22 -17.65
CA ILE A 100 4.81 -20.48 -17.18
C ILE A 100 5.41 -19.29 -16.42
N GLY A 101 4.70 -18.16 -16.34
CA GLY A 101 5.18 -16.97 -15.63
C GLY A 101 4.95 -17.04 -14.12
N LEU A 102 5.82 -16.36 -13.37
CA LEU A 102 5.86 -16.33 -11.90
C LEU A 102 4.72 -15.55 -11.23
N HIS A 103 3.86 -14.88 -12.01
CA HIS A 103 2.65 -14.20 -11.49
C HIS A 103 2.89 -13.16 -10.37
N LEU A 104 4.08 -12.55 -10.32
CA LEU A 104 4.41 -11.56 -9.30
C LEU A 104 3.70 -10.22 -9.57
N LYS A 105 3.56 -9.84 -10.83
CA LYS A 105 2.90 -8.59 -11.24
C LYS A 105 2.00 -8.75 -12.46
N SER A 106 0.99 -7.89 -12.57
CA SER A 106 0.19 -7.74 -13.79
C SER A 106 -0.06 -6.27 -14.08
N HIS A 107 0.45 -5.78 -15.21
CA HIS A 107 0.20 -4.41 -15.65
C HIS A 107 -1.25 -4.22 -16.12
N ALA A 108 -1.78 -5.17 -16.89
CA ALA A 108 -3.14 -5.14 -17.40
C ALA A 108 -4.18 -5.15 -16.27
N LYS A 109 -3.97 -6.00 -15.25
CA LYS A 109 -4.89 -6.11 -14.10
C LYS A 109 -4.56 -5.13 -12.97
N ARG A 110 -3.48 -4.35 -13.08
CA ARG A 110 -2.93 -3.49 -12.02
C ARG A 110 -2.73 -4.24 -10.68
N LEU A 111 -2.32 -5.51 -10.77
CA LEU A 111 -2.09 -6.37 -9.61
C LEU A 111 -0.60 -6.48 -9.31
N LYS A 112 -0.29 -6.55 -8.02
CA LYS A 112 1.04 -6.78 -7.50
C LYS A 112 0.95 -7.77 -6.33
N MET A 113 1.88 -8.71 -6.26
CA MET A 113 2.00 -9.60 -5.10
C MET A 113 2.63 -8.81 -3.94
N LEU A 114 1.88 -8.71 -2.84
CA LEU A 114 2.32 -8.00 -1.63
C LEU A 114 3.60 -8.64 -1.09
N ASP A 115 4.49 -7.82 -0.53
CA ASP A 115 5.83 -8.22 -0.03
C ASP A 115 6.80 -8.82 -1.06
N TYR A 116 6.40 -8.98 -2.32
CA TYR A 116 7.26 -9.44 -3.41
C TYR A 116 7.63 -8.31 -4.36
N VAL A 117 6.65 -7.51 -4.79
CA VAL A 117 6.87 -6.45 -5.78
C VAL A 117 6.24 -5.15 -5.36
N ARG A 118 6.90 -4.04 -5.67
CA ARG A 118 6.35 -2.69 -5.54
C ARG A 118 6.60 -1.89 -6.81
N LEU A 119 5.69 -0.96 -7.09
CA LEU A 119 5.85 0.01 -8.16
C LEU A 119 6.29 1.33 -7.53
N ASN A 120 7.51 1.78 -7.84
CA ASN A 120 8.07 3.04 -7.35
C ASN A 120 8.21 4.02 -8.52
N ARG A 121 7.48 5.14 -8.47
CA ARG A 121 7.35 6.16 -9.52
C ARG A 121 6.90 5.59 -10.88
N ARG A 122 7.78 4.86 -11.57
CA ARG A 122 7.55 4.20 -12.87
C ARG A 122 8.33 2.89 -13.04
N GLU A 123 9.07 2.46 -12.04
CA GLU A 123 9.89 1.24 -12.10
C GLU A 123 9.35 0.20 -11.13
N TRP A 124 9.37 -1.06 -11.56
CA TRP A 124 9.09 -2.19 -10.68
C TRP A 124 10.33 -2.48 -9.84
N GLU A 125 10.13 -2.64 -8.55
CA GLU A 125 11.15 -3.04 -7.61
C GLU A 125 10.75 -4.38 -6.96
N TYR A 126 11.74 -5.23 -6.73
CA TYR A 126 11.57 -6.61 -6.28
C TYR A 126 12.19 -6.77 -4.90
N SER A 127 11.45 -7.38 -3.98
CA SER A 127 11.96 -7.68 -2.65
C SER A 127 13.02 -8.79 -2.71
N PRO A 128 13.82 -8.99 -1.65
CA PRO A 128 14.79 -10.09 -1.61
C PRO A 128 14.17 -11.47 -1.88
N LYS A 129 12.94 -11.71 -1.36
CA LYS A 129 12.18 -12.95 -1.60
C LYS A 129 11.80 -13.13 -3.07
N ALA A 130 11.41 -12.04 -3.74
CA ALA A 130 11.10 -12.07 -5.16
C ALA A 130 12.37 -12.30 -6.00
N CYS A 131 13.48 -11.64 -5.67
CA CYS A 131 14.76 -11.85 -6.34
C CYS A 131 15.21 -13.33 -6.22
N GLN A 132 15.07 -13.93 -5.05
CA GLN A 132 15.37 -15.35 -4.84
C GLN A 132 14.49 -16.24 -5.73
N ALA A 133 13.16 -16.08 -5.68
CA ALA A 133 12.24 -16.88 -6.49
C ALA A 133 12.48 -16.73 -8.00
N ILE A 134 12.82 -15.52 -8.46
CA ILE A 134 13.17 -15.27 -9.86
C ILE A 134 14.48 -16.00 -10.19
N THR A 135 15.49 -15.94 -9.32
CA THR A 135 16.79 -16.58 -9.56
C THR A 135 16.66 -18.11 -9.60
N GLU A 136 15.89 -18.69 -8.67
CA GLU A 136 15.60 -20.12 -8.65
C GLU A 136 14.93 -20.57 -9.96
N TYR A 137 13.98 -19.78 -10.48
CA TYR A 137 13.31 -20.04 -11.75
C TYR A 137 14.26 -19.98 -12.97
N PHE A 138 15.35 -19.23 -12.91
CA PHE A 138 16.35 -19.17 -13.99
C PHE A 138 17.34 -20.33 -13.97
N VAL A 139 17.54 -20.95 -12.80
CA VAL A 139 18.50 -22.04 -12.61
C VAL A 139 17.85 -23.41 -12.81
N SER A 140 16.53 -23.52 -12.58
CA SER A 140 15.73 -24.74 -12.82
C SER A 140 15.54 -25.04 -14.30
#